data_AF-A0A3C0FRN2-F1
#
_entry.id   AF-A0A3C0FRN2-F1
#
_cell.length_a   1.000
_cell.length_b   1.000
_cell.length_c   1.000
_cell.angle_alpha   90.00
_cell.angle_beta   90.00
_cell.angle_gamma   90.00
#
_symmetry.space_group_name_H-M   'P 1'
#
loop_
_entity.id
_entity.type
_entity.pdbx_description
1 polymer ?
#
loop_
_entity_poly.entity_id
_entity_poly.type
_entity_poly.pdbx_seq_one_letter_code
_entity_poly.pdbx_strand_id
1 'polypeptide(L)'
;RQVEKSLVLQLLDQSWKEHLLALDHLRQGIGLRAYGQRDPLNEFKREAFNMFEAMLVSLRERVTQMLSHVELQSTPRPEDLEASRRPQQEMRENRDELEATEQGVDTATVQSRQPGNFDPNDPSTWGRVARNQACPCGSGKKYKHCHGQLN
;
A
#
# COMPACT_ATOMS: atom_id res chain seq x y z
N ARG A 1 -6.60 21.71 3.98
CA ARG A 1 -7.71 22.54 4.52
C ARG A 1 -8.73 23.04 3.50
N GLN A 2 -8.37 23.68 2.37
CA GLN A 2 -9.40 24.08 1.39
C GLN A 2 -10.15 22.88 0.79
N VAL A 3 -9.42 21.80 0.48
CA VAL A 3 -10.00 20.53 -0.01
C VAL A 3 -10.94 19.92 1.02
N GLU A 4 -10.52 19.78 2.28
CA GLU A 4 -11.37 19.30 3.39
C GLU A 4 -12.66 20.12 3.52
N LYS A 5 -12.55 21.45 3.50
CA LYS A 5 -13.72 22.34 3.58
C LYS A 5 -14.66 22.15 2.38
N SER A 6 -14.11 22.07 1.17
CA SER A 6 -14.90 21.83 -0.04
C SER A 6 -15.62 20.49 0.01
N LEU A 7 -14.95 19.45 0.50
CA LEU A 7 -15.51 18.11 0.62
C LEU A 7 -16.65 18.07 1.64
N VAL A 8 -16.46 18.68 2.81
CA VAL A 8 -17.50 18.77 3.85
C VAL A 8 -18.72 19.55 3.34
N LEU A 9 -18.51 20.67 2.65
CA LEU A 9 -19.61 21.45 2.08
C LEU A 9 -20.38 20.67 1.02
N GLN A 10 -19.68 19.95 0.14
CA GLN A 10 -20.32 19.09 -0.85
C GLN A 10 -21.16 18.00 -0.19
N LEU A 11 -20.64 17.36 0.86
CA LEU A 11 -21.35 16.31 1.58
C LEU A 11 -22.60 16.84 2.30
N LEU A 12 -22.48 18.00 2.94
CA LEU A 12 -23.60 18.69 3.57
C LEU A 12 -24.71 19.00 2.56
N ASP A 13 -24.35 19.55 1.39
CA ASP A 13 -25.31 19.91 0.35
C ASP A 13 -26.05 18.67 -0.20
N GLN A 14 -25.34 17.56 -0.41
CA GLN A 14 -25.97 16.30 -0.83
C GLN A 14 -26.95 15.76 0.22
N SER A 15 -26.51 15.69 1.48
CA SER A 15 -27.36 15.23 2.59
C SER A 15 -28.59 16.10 2.77
N TRP A 16 -28.45 17.41 2.60
CA TRP A 16 -29.54 18.36 2.71
C TRP A 16 -30.56 18.20 1.58
N LYS A 17 -30.11 18.06 0.32
CA LYS A 17 -30.99 17.79 -0.82
C LYS A 17 -31.80 16.51 -0.64
N GLU A 18 -31.15 15.45 -0.16
CA GLU A 18 -31.82 14.18 0.13
C GLU A 18 -32.86 14.33 1.25
N HIS A 19 -32.55 15.10 2.30
CA HIS A 19 -33.52 15.41 3.36
C HIS A 19 -34.72 16.23 2.86
N LEU A 20 -34.50 17.24 2.02
CA LEU A 20 -35.60 18.01 1.42
C LEU A 20 -36.53 17.12 0.58
N LEU A 21 -35.97 16.23 -0.24
CA LEU A 21 -36.76 15.25 -1.00
C LEU A 21 -37.56 14.33 -0.06
N ALA A 22 -36.95 13.88 1.03
CA ALA A 22 -37.61 13.03 2.02
C ALA A 22 -38.75 13.76 2.75
N LEU A 23 -38.60 15.07 3.04
CA LEU A 23 -39.66 15.91 3.60
C LEU A 23 -40.84 16.09 2.63
N ASP A 24 -40.57 16.23 1.33
CA ASP A 24 -41.63 16.30 0.32
C ASP A 24 -42.43 14.99 0.24
N HIS A 25 -41.76 13.84 0.29
CA HIS A 25 -42.43 12.54 0.37
C HIS A 25 -43.25 12.39 1.66
N LEU A 26 -42.69 12.80 2.80
CA LEU A 26 -43.38 12.78 4.08
C LEU A 26 -44.65 13.65 4.05
N ARG A 27 -44.57 14.84 3.45
CA ARG A 27 -45.71 15.76 3.30
C ARG A 27 -46.84 15.16 2.48
N GLN A 28 -46.51 14.43 1.41
CA GLN A 28 -47.50 13.73 0.58
C GLN A 28 -48.16 12.56 1.33
N GLY A 29 -47.42 11.85 2.18
CA GLY A 29 -47.91 10.69 2.94
C GLY A 29 -48.69 11.03 4.22
N ILE A 30 -48.52 12.22 4.79
CA ILE A 30 -49.12 12.59 6.09
C ILE A 30 -50.65 12.62 6.06
N GLY A 31 -51.25 12.86 4.89
CA GLY A 31 -52.70 12.97 4.72
C GLY A 31 -53.45 11.67 5.06
N LEU A 32 -52.82 10.51 4.82
CA LEU A 32 -53.40 9.20 5.18
C LEU A 32 -53.36 8.95 6.70
N ARG A 33 -52.40 9.56 7.42
CA ARG A 33 -52.29 9.44 8.89
C ARG A 33 -53.24 10.37 9.64
N ALA A 34 -53.71 11.45 9.00
CA ALA A 34 -54.75 12.32 9.54
C ALA A 34 -56.08 11.58 9.82
N TYR A 35 -56.27 10.41 9.19
CA TYR A 35 -57.44 9.54 9.44
C TYR A 35 -57.49 9.00 10.88
N GLY A 36 -56.35 8.97 11.60
CA GLY A 36 -56.25 8.52 12.99
C GLY A 36 -56.63 9.56 14.05
N GLN A 37 -57.34 10.64 13.69
CA GLN A 37 -57.70 11.77 14.57
C GLN A 37 -56.52 12.48 15.25
N ARG A 38 -55.29 12.24 14.79
CA ARG A 38 -54.12 13.02 15.22
C ARG A 38 -53.94 14.20 14.28
N ASP A 39 -53.51 15.32 14.84
CA ASP A 39 -53.21 16.51 14.06
C ASP A 39 -52.04 16.21 13.09
N PRO A 40 -52.29 16.20 11.76
CA PRO A 40 -51.27 15.86 10.78
C PRO A 40 -50.07 16.80 10.82
N LEU A 41 -50.26 18.05 11.25
CA LEU A 41 -49.19 19.02 11.33
C LEU A 41 -48.20 18.70 12.45
N ASN A 42 -48.69 18.16 13.57
CA ASN A 42 -47.85 17.75 14.70
C ASN A 42 -47.07 16.46 14.40
N GLU A 43 -47.71 15.49 13.74
CA GLU A 43 -47.03 14.27 13.28
C GLU A 43 -45.95 14.59 12.24
N PHE A 44 -46.24 15.47 11.27
CA PHE A 44 -45.25 15.94 10.30
C PHE A 44 -44.04 16.56 11.00
N LYS A 45 -44.26 17.49 11.95
CA LYS A 45 -43.18 18.14 12.69
C LYS A 45 -42.32 17.14 13.45
N ARG A 46 -42.94 16.18 14.14
CA ARG A 46 -42.23 15.14 14.90
C ARG A 46 -41.37 14.26 13.98
N GLU A 47 -41.96 13.75 12.91
CA GLU A 47 -41.26 12.83 12.01
C GLU A 47 -40.17 13.57 11.21
N ALA A 48 -40.45 14.77 10.73
CA ALA A 48 -39.46 15.64 10.07
C ALA A 48 -38.25 15.93 10.98
N PHE A 49 -38.51 16.24 12.26
CA PHE A 49 -37.44 16.51 13.22
C PHE A 49 -36.61 15.25 13.52
N ASN A 50 -37.25 14.09 13.71
CA ASN A 50 -36.54 12.82 13.90
C ASN A 50 -35.65 12.48 12.69
N MET A 51 -36.14 12.71 11.47
CA MET A 51 -35.35 12.52 10.24
C MET A 51 -34.17 13.50 10.16
N PHE A 52 -34.35 14.74 10.60
CA PHE A 52 -33.29 15.74 10.64
C PHE A 52 -32.19 15.35 11.64
N GLU A 53 -32.55 14.91 12.84
CA GLU A 53 -31.57 14.43 13.83
C GLU A 53 -30.78 13.21 13.30
N ALA A 54 -31.48 12.24 12.71
CA ALA A 54 -30.84 11.08 12.09
C ALA A 54 -29.88 11.48 10.96
N MET A 55 -30.28 12.44 10.12
CA MET A 55 -29.43 13.00 9.06
C MET A 55 -28.15 13.62 9.66
N LEU A 56 -28.26 14.44 10.70
CA LEU A 56 -27.10 15.08 11.35
C LEU A 56 -26.11 14.06 11.92
N VAL A 57 -26.61 12.97 12.51
CA VAL A 57 -25.77 11.87 13.00
C VAL A 57 -25.02 11.22 11.84
N SER A 58 -25.74 10.83 10.78
CA SER A 58 -25.13 10.19 9.60
C SER A 58 -24.12 11.10 8.90
N LEU A 59 -24.39 12.41 8.86
CA LEU A 59 -23.50 13.40 8.25
C LEU A 59 -22.20 13.48 9.05
N ARG A 60 -22.28 13.52 10.38
CA ARG A 60 -21.09 13.57 11.25
C ARG A 60 -20.23 12.32 11.06
N GLU A 61 -20.85 11.14 11.00
CA GLU A 61 -20.16 9.87 10.76
C GLU A 61 -19.49 9.82 9.37
N ARG A 62 -20.19 10.26 8.32
CA ARG A 62 -19.59 10.31 6.97
C ARG A 62 -18.45 11.31 6.90
N VAL A 63 -18.57 12.48 7.53
CA VAL A 63 -17.50 13.47 7.57
C VAL A 63 -16.27 12.91 8.28
N THR A 64 -16.43 12.31 9.46
CA THR A 64 -15.29 11.76 10.21
C THR A 64 -14.65 10.57 9.48
N GLN A 65 -15.45 9.70 8.86
CA GLN A 65 -14.96 8.58 8.07
C GLN A 65 -14.20 9.06 6.82
N MET A 66 -14.73 10.03 6.09
CA MET A 66 -14.02 10.57 4.93
C MET A 66 -12.71 11.25 5.34
N LEU A 67 -12.71 12.07 6.39
CA LEU A 67 -11.49 12.73 6.87
C LEU A 67 -10.44 11.74 7.38
N SER A 68 -10.84 10.57 7.90
CA SER A 68 -9.89 9.54 8.33
C SER A 68 -9.28 8.73 7.18
N HIS A 69 -9.93 8.66 6.01
CA HIS A 69 -9.45 7.94 4.83
C HIS A 69 -8.81 8.85 3.78
N VAL A 70 -8.86 10.17 3.95
CA VAL A 70 -8.22 11.13 3.06
C VAL A 70 -6.71 11.10 3.28
N GLU A 71 -6.04 10.16 2.62
CA GLU A 71 -4.62 10.29 2.29
C GLU A 71 -4.51 11.30 1.16
N LEU A 72 -4.19 12.55 1.49
CA LEU A 72 -3.76 13.53 0.50
C LEU A 72 -2.45 13.00 -0.09
N GLN A 73 -2.53 12.33 -1.24
CA GLN A 73 -1.42 12.22 -2.17
C GLN A 73 -1.03 13.66 -2.53
N SER A 74 -0.15 14.23 -1.72
CA SER A 74 0.67 15.36 -2.12
C SER A 74 1.32 14.87 -3.40
N THR A 75 0.88 15.40 -4.54
CA THR A 75 1.53 15.14 -5.82
C THR A 75 3.03 15.29 -5.56
N PRO A 76 3.83 14.21 -5.66
CA PRO A 76 5.24 14.31 -5.35
C PRO A 76 5.77 15.40 -6.24
N ARG A 77 6.40 16.38 -5.61
CA ARG A 77 7.02 17.48 -6.34
C ARG A 77 8.03 16.82 -7.28
N PRO A 78 8.16 17.25 -8.55
CA PRO A 78 9.09 16.60 -9.47
C PRO A 78 10.53 16.48 -8.89
N GLU A 79 10.89 17.37 -7.98
CA GLU A 79 12.11 17.37 -7.18
C GLU A 79 12.27 16.16 -6.22
N ASP A 80 11.18 15.55 -5.70
CA ASP A 80 11.22 14.33 -4.87
C ASP A 80 11.44 13.05 -5.70
N LEU A 81 10.97 13.07 -6.96
CA LEU A 81 11.20 11.99 -7.93
C LEU A 81 12.64 12.00 -8.46
N GLU A 82 13.26 13.19 -8.56
CA GLU A 82 14.67 13.35 -8.92
C GLU A 82 15.62 12.98 -7.78
N ALA A 83 15.24 13.23 -6.51
CA ALA A 83 16.01 12.82 -5.33
C ALA A 83 16.14 11.28 -5.22
N SER A 84 15.08 10.54 -5.58
CA SER A 84 15.12 9.07 -5.66
C SER A 84 15.90 8.53 -6.88
N ARG A 85 16.24 9.41 -7.83
CA ARG A 85 16.98 9.08 -9.06
C ARG A 85 18.44 9.53 -9.03
N ARG A 86 18.91 10.21 -7.98
CA ARG A 86 20.33 10.61 -7.91
C ARG A 86 21.20 9.34 -7.88
N PRO A 87 22.00 9.11 -8.92
CA PRO A 87 22.76 7.89 -9.06
C PRO A 87 23.83 7.84 -7.97
N GLN A 88 24.13 6.62 -7.56
CA GLN A 88 25.12 6.16 -6.58
C GLN A 88 26.58 6.43 -7.03
N GLN A 89 26.83 7.60 -7.65
CA GLN A 89 27.98 7.89 -8.50
C GLN A 89 29.00 8.84 -7.85
N GLU A 90 29.07 8.87 -6.53
CA GLU A 90 30.15 9.54 -5.78
C GLU A 90 30.76 8.58 -4.76
N MET A 91 31.47 7.57 -5.27
CA MET A 91 32.57 6.94 -4.52
C MET A 91 33.65 6.49 -5.49
N ARG A 92 34.25 7.46 -6.18
CA ARG A 92 35.49 7.28 -6.92
C ARG A 92 36.35 8.52 -6.71
N GLU A 93 37.11 8.56 -5.63
CA GLU A 93 38.48 9.08 -5.66
C GLU A 93 39.23 8.77 -4.37
N ASN A 94 40.53 8.52 -4.53
CA ASN A 94 41.56 8.27 -3.52
C ASN A 94 41.77 6.80 -3.09
N ARG A 95 42.27 6.00 -4.03
CA ARG A 95 43.38 5.07 -3.73
C ARG A 95 44.35 4.99 -4.90
N ASP A 96 45.08 6.07 -5.14
CA ASP A 96 46.39 5.99 -5.77
C ASP A 96 47.43 5.81 -4.67
N GLU A 97 47.90 4.56 -4.52
CA GLU A 97 49.29 4.16 -4.30
C GLU A 97 49.30 2.69 -3.89
N LEU A 98 49.49 1.82 -4.88
CA LEU A 98 50.24 0.56 -4.82
C LEU A 98 50.14 -0.12 -6.19
N GLU A 99 51.04 0.26 -7.10
CA GLU A 99 51.36 -0.56 -8.26
C GLU A 99 52.02 -1.87 -7.77
N ALA A 100 51.29 -2.97 -7.86
CA ALA A 100 51.84 -4.31 -8.01
C ALA A 100 50.78 -5.23 -8.62
N THR A 101 50.81 -5.32 -9.96
CA THR A 101 50.47 -6.49 -10.80
C THR A 101 49.32 -7.42 -10.35
N GLU A 102 48.21 -7.29 -11.08
CA GLU A 102 47.37 -8.37 -11.63
C GLU A 102 47.25 -9.68 -10.84
N GLN A 103 46.16 -9.86 -10.09
CA GLN A 103 45.04 -10.79 -10.42
C GLN A 103 44.15 -11.00 -9.19
N GLY A 104 42.83 -10.91 -9.44
CA GLY A 104 41.79 -10.66 -8.46
C GLY A 104 41.69 -11.64 -7.29
N VAL A 105 41.53 -11.07 -6.10
CA VAL A 105 41.07 -11.76 -4.89
C VAL A 105 40.02 -10.89 -4.21
N ASP A 106 38.75 -11.26 -4.35
CA ASP A 106 37.69 -10.78 -3.45
C ASP A 106 37.82 -11.51 -2.11
N THR A 107 38.07 -10.74 -1.05
CA THR A 107 38.02 -11.19 0.34
C THR A 107 36.62 -10.94 0.90
N ALA A 108 35.91 -12.01 1.26
CA ALA A 108 34.97 -11.99 2.38
C ALA A 108 34.78 -13.42 2.90
N THR A 109 35.50 -13.68 3.97
CA THR A 109 35.41 -14.82 4.88
C THR A 109 33.96 -15.19 5.24
N VAL A 110 33.47 -16.30 4.68
CA VAL A 110 32.54 -17.18 5.39
C VAL A 110 33.35 -18.37 5.85
N GLN A 111 33.46 -18.52 7.17
CA GLN A 111 34.06 -19.67 7.82
C GLN A 111 33.40 -20.96 7.28
N SER A 112 34.15 -21.74 6.52
CA SER A 112 33.89 -23.16 6.38
C SER A 112 35.17 -23.89 6.75
N ARG A 113 35.09 -24.68 7.81
CA ARG A 113 36.11 -25.63 8.26
C ARG A 113 36.71 -26.39 7.06
N GLN A 114 38.01 -26.28 6.86
CA GLN A 114 38.81 -27.23 6.06
C GLN A 114 39.06 -28.51 6.88
N PRO A 115 39.66 -29.57 6.30
CA PRO A 115 39.43 -30.15 4.99
C PRO A 115 39.16 -31.67 5.13
N GLY A 116 38.45 -32.28 4.20
CA GLY A 116 38.31 -33.73 4.22
C GLY A 116 37.52 -34.23 3.01
N ASN A 117 38.25 -34.54 1.93
CA ASN A 117 37.76 -35.31 0.79
C ASN A 117 36.75 -34.61 -0.14
N PHE A 118 37.06 -33.40 -0.63
CA PHE A 118 36.31 -32.82 -1.76
C PHE A 118 36.70 -33.55 -3.05
N ASP A 119 35.85 -34.44 -3.54
CA ASP A 119 36.04 -35.14 -4.81
C ASP A 119 35.07 -34.56 -5.86
N PRO A 120 35.56 -33.94 -6.94
CA PRO A 120 34.72 -33.41 -8.02
C PRO A 120 33.76 -34.41 -8.66
N ASN A 121 33.98 -35.73 -8.49
CA ASN A 121 33.10 -36.76 -9.05
C ASN A 121 32.10 -37.35 -8.04
N ASP A 122 32.18 -37.00 -6.75
CA ASP A 122 31.26 -37.49 -5.72
C ASP A 122 30.38 -36.35 -5.15
N PRO A 123 29.09 -36.27 -5.53
CA PRO A 123 28.14 -35.25 -5.07
C PRO A 123 27.95 -35.17 -3.55
N SER A 124 28.25 -36.25 -2.81
CA SER A 124 28.09 -36.28 -1.36
C SER A 124 29.14 -35.43 -0.63
N THR A 125 30.26 -35.15 -1.30
CA THR A 125 31.40 -34.42 -0.74
C THR A 125 31.34 -32.90 -0.94
N TRP A 126 30.45 -32.43 -1.81
CA TRP A 126 30.39 -31.01 -2.21
C TRP A 126 29.71 -30.09 -1.19
N GLY A 127 29.06 -30.65 -0.17
CA GLY A 127 28.33 -29.89 0.83
C GLY A 127 27.15 -29.10 0.22
N ARG A 128 26.90 -27.88 0.74
CA ARG A 128 25.78 -27.04 0.29
C ARG A 128 26.16 -26.26 -0.97
N VAL A 129 25.94 -26.85 -2.14
CA VAL A 129 26.10 -26.17 -3.44
C VAL A 129 24.81 -25.42 -3.80
N ALA A 130 24.90 -24.11 -4.05
CA ALA A 130 23.74 -23.31 -4.42
C ALA A 130 23.27 -23.61 -5.86
N ARG A 131 21.94 -23.62 -6.09
CA ARG A 131 21.32 -24.08 -7.36
C ARG A 131 21.86 -23.42 -8.64
N ASN A 132 22.25 -22.15 -8.56
CA ASN A 132 22.70 -21.35 -9.71
C ASN A 132 24.24 -21.26 -9.83
N GLN A 133 25.00 -21.80 -8.88
CA GLN A 133 26.48 -21.83 -8.93
C GLN A 133 26.97 -22.80 -10.00
N ALA A 134 28.22 -22.63 -10.45
CA ALA A 134 28.87 -23.59 -11.33
C ALA A 134 28.90 -24.98 -10.66
N CYS A 135 28.63 -26.03 -11.44
CA CYS A 135 28.60 -27.38 -10.90
C CYS A 135 30.02 -27.84 -10.53
N PRO A 136 30.25 -28.39 -9.32
CA PRO A 136 31.57 -28.83 -8.86
C PRO A 136 32.24 -29.93 -9.72
N CYS A 137 31.45 -30.68 -10.49
CA CYS A 137 31.94 -31.72 -11.41
C CYS A 137 32.72 -31.22 -12.63
N GLY A 138 32.99 -29.92 -12.75
CA GLY A 138 33.76 -29.36 -13.86
C GLY A 138 33.01 -29.31 -15.21
N SER A 139 31.71 -29.60 -15.24
CA SER A 139 30.91 -29.62 -16.48
C SER A 139 30.64 -28.25 -17.11
N GLY A 140 31.05 -27.15 -16.46
CA GLY A 140 30.81 -25.77 -16.90
C GLY A 140 29.33 -25.33 -16.85
N LYS A 141 28.40 -26.21 -16.46
CA LYS A 141 26.97 -25.93 -16.33
C LYS A 141 26.62 -25.48 -14.91
N LYS A 142 25.52 -24.73 -14.75
CA LYS A 142 24.97 -24.40 -13.42
C LYS A 142 24.46 -25.67 -12.74
N TYR A 143 24.57 -25.77 -11.41
CA TYR A 143 24.20 -26.96 -10.63
C TYR A 143 22.79 -27.49 -10.96
N LYS A 144 21.79 -26.59 -11.08
CA LYS A 144 20.41 -26.94 -11.45
C LYS A 144 20.23 -27.61 -12.84
N HIS A 145 21.18 -27.43 -13.74
CA HIS A 145 21.17 -27.98 -15.11
C HIS A 145 22.14 -29.15 -15.28
N CYS A 146 22.63 -29.69 -14.16
CA CYS A 146 23.54 -30.82 -14.12
C CYS A 146 23.07 -31.78 -13.01
N HIS A 147 23.80 -31.89 -11.90
CA HIS A 147 23.46 -32.80 -10.80
C HIS A 147 22.26 -32.38 -9.94
N GLY A 148 21.79 -31.13 -10.05
CA GLY A 148 20.60 -30.62 -9.36
C GLY A 148 19.31 -30.69 -10.20
N GLN A 149 19.33 -31.40 -11.33
CA GLN A 149 18.17 -31.60 -12.18
C GLN A 149 17.28 -32.70 -11.58
N LEU A 150 16.09 -32.32 -11.12
CA LEU A 150 15.05 -33.27 -10.72
C LEU A 150 14.28 -33.66 -11.98
N ASN A 151 14.22 -34.96 -12.28
CA ASN A 151 13.33 -35.49 -13.31
C ASN A 151 11.88 -35.49 -12.82
#